data_AF-A0A0A2CVM2-F1
#
_entry.id   AF-A0A0A2CVM2-F1
#
_cell.length_a   1.000
_cell.length_b   1.000
_cell.length_c   1.000
_cell.angle_alpha   90.00
_cell.angle_beta   90.00
_cell.angle_gamma   90.00
#
_symmetry.space_group_name_H-M   'P 1'
#
loop_
_entity.id
_entity.type
_entity.pdbx_description
1 polymer ?
#
loop_
_entity_poly.entity_id
_entity_poly.type
_entity_poly.pdbx_seq_one_letter_code
_entity_poly.pdbx_strand_id
1 'polypeptide(L)'
;MSVDREQISLGNALIRFALKQGDSMAISRTTLQLCKGDREKADLLSLWFVDVGKSCKEYLGTMTENQVFMRMWMLGNVDIKQVSESGNPIFILTKKGVERVRHSPKEKWRHKLLWDNHEVSRDEECVIS
;
A
#
# COMPACT_ATOMS: atom_id res chain seq x y z
N MET A 1 12.24 1.08 19.89
CA MET A 1 11.07 1.47 19.09
C MET A 1 10.95 0.75 17.72
N SER A 2 11.74 -0.31 17.44
CA SER A 2 11.75 -1.02 16.14
C SER A 2 10.68 -2.11 16.00
N VAL A 3 10.33 -2.78 17.11
CA VAL A 3 9.47 -3.99 17.12
C VAL A 3 8.06 -3.71 16.59
N ASP A 4 7.44 -2.60 16.99
CA ASP A 4 6.08 -2.22 16.55
C ASP A 4 6.03 -1.98 15.04
N ARG A 5 7.05 -1.32 14.48
CA ARG A 5 7.11 -1.04 13.04
C ARG A 5 7.34 -2.29 12.20
N GLU A 6 8.13 -3.23 12.70
CA GLU A 6 8.38 -4.51 12.00
C GLU A 6 7.14 -5.42 12.04
N GLN A 7 6.40 -5.44 13.15
CA GLN A 7 5.11 -6.13 13.24
C GLN A 7 4.07 -5.52 12.28
N ILE A 8 3.98 -4.18 12.22
CA ILE A 8 3.10 -3.49 11.26
C ILE A 8 3.48 -3.87 9.82
N SER A 9 4.77 -3.80 9.47
CA SER A 9 5.22 -4.13 8.11
C SER A 9 4.97 -5.59 7.74
N LEU A 10 5.17 -6.52 8.67
CA LEU A 10 4.85 -7.93 8.46
C LEU A 10 3.36 -8.13 8.24
N GLY A 11 2.51 -7.55 9.09
CA GLY A 11 1.05 -7.66 8.95
C GLY A 11 0.56 -7.15 7.59
N ASN A 12 1.04 -5.99 7.15
CA ASN A 12 0.72 -5.44 5.84
C ASN A 12 1.23 -6.31 4.69
N ALA A 13 2.42 -6.90 4.82
CA ALA A 13 2.96 -7.82 3.82
C ALA A 13 2.11 -9.09 3.68
N LEU A 14 1.62 -9.62 4.81
CA LEU A 14 0.73 -10.79 4.83
C LEU A 14 -0.62 -10.48 4.17
N ILE A 15 -1.22 -9.31 4.43
CA ILE A 15 -2.45 -8.89 3.75
C ILE A 15 -2.21 -8.82 2.23
N ARG A 16 -1.13 -8.16 1.79
CA ARG A 16 -0.77 -8.08 0.36
C ARG A 16 -0.58 -9.45 -0.27
N PHE A 17 0.08 -10.37 0.43
CA PHE A 17 0.27 -11.73 -0.04
C PHE A 17 -1.06 -12.47 -0.17
N ALA A 18 -1.92 -12.41 0.85
CA ALA A 18 -3.24 -13.03 0.85
C ALA A 18 -4.14 -12.48 -0.28
N LEU A 19 -4.13 -11.16 -0.51
CA LEU A 19 -4.82 -10.51 -1.62
C LEU A 19 -4.35 -11.04 -2.98
N LYS A 20 -3.04 -11.21 -3.18
CA LYS A 20 -2.49 -11.76 -4.44
C LYS A 20 -2.93 -13.20 -4.70
N GLN A 21 -3.13 -13.99 -3.64
CA GLN A 21 -3.56 -15.38 -3.75
C GLN A 21 -5.09 -15.53 -3.82
N GLY A 22 -5.85 -14.45 -3.57
CA GLY A 22 -7.31 -14.53 -3.45
C GLY A 22 -7.78 -15.32 -2.21
N ASP A 23 -6.94 -15.47 -1.18
CA ASP A 23 -7.29 -16.22 0.03
C ASP A 23 -8.14 -15.35 0.97
N SER A 24 -9.46 -15.47 0.82
CA SER A 24 -10.45 -14.69 1.58
C SER A 24 -10.33 -14.88 3.09
N MET A 25 -10.00 -16.08 3.57
CA MET A 25 -9.83 -16.35 4.99
C MET A 25 -8.56 -15.68 5.53
N ALA A 26 -7.44 -15.80 4.81
CA ALA A 26 -6.20 -15.13 5.21
C ALA A 26 -6.34 -13.62 5.15
N ILE A 27 -7.04 -13.06 4.16
CA ILE A 27 -7.36 -11.62 4.09
C ILE A 27 -8.13 -11.20 5.33
N SER A 28 -9.25 -11.86 5.64
CA SER A 28 -10.06 -11.51 6.81
C SER A 28 -9.26 -11.58 8.12
N ARG A 29 -8.50 -12.67 8.31
CA ARG A 29 -7.69 -12.88 9.52
C ARG A 29 -6.61 -11.80 9.67
N THR A 30 -5.90 -11.49 8.60
CA THR A 30 -4.78 -10.54 8.63
C THR A 30 -5.26 -9.10 8.76
N THR A 31 -6.39 -8.74 8.15
CA THR A 31 -7.06 -7.44 8.34
C THR A 31 -7.53 -7.27 9.78
N LEU A 32 -8.13 -8.30 10.39
CA LEU A 32 -8.55 -8.26 11.80
C LEU A 32 -7.35 -8.09 12.75
N GLN A 33 -6.25 -8.79 12.48
CA GLN A 33 -5.01 -8.64 13.25
C GLN A 33 -4.43 -7.23 13.15
N LEU A 34 -4.43 -6.64 11.95
CA LEU A 34 -4.00 -5.26 11.75
C LEU A 34 -4.86 -4.27 12.56
N CYS A 35 -6.16 -4.55 12.68
CA CYS A 35 -7.09 -3.78 13.50
C CYS A 35 -7.08 -4.18 14.98
N LYS A 36 -6.08 -4.95 15.44
CA LYS A 36 -5.93 -5.39 16.84
C LYS A 36 -7.15 -6.13 17.39
N GLY A 37 -7.88 -6.85 16.53
CA GLY A 37 -9.08 -7.58 16.92
C GLY A 37 -10.37 -6.76 16.90
N ASP A 38 -10.31 -5.47 16.58
CA ASP A 38 -11.48 -4.63 16.38
C ASP A 38 -12.18 -5.03 15.06
N ARG A 39 -13.34 -5.67 15.20
CA ARG A 39 -14.12 -6.20 14.06
C ARG A 39 -14.73 -5.07 13.23
N GLU A 40 -15.22 -4.02 13.86
CA GLU A 40 -15.85 -2.90 13.16
C GLU A 40 -14.82 -2.18 12.28
N LYS A 41 -13.63 -1.91 12.80
CA LYS A 41 -12.54 -1.33 12.01
C LYS A 41 -12.04 -2.27 10.91
N ALA A 42 -12.01 -3.57 11.15
CA ALA A 42 -11.64 -4.56 10.15
C ALA A 42 -12.66 -4.61 9.00
N ASP A 43 -13.95 -4.54 9.30
CA ASP A 43 -15.03 -4.50 8.32
C ASP A 43 -14.96 -3.20 7.50
N LEU A 44 -14.78 -2.04 8.15
CA LEU A 44 -14.60 -0.76 7.47
C LEU A 44 -13.37 -0.75 6.54
N LEU A 45 -12.24 -1.29 7.01
CA LEU A 45 -11.04 -1.41 6.18
C LEU A 45 -11.25 -2.37 4.99
N SER A 46 -12.00 -3.45 5.20
CA SER A 46 -12.36 -4.38 4.11
C SER A 46 -13.24 -3.71 3.06
N LEU A 47 -14.22 -2.92 3.49
CA LEU A 47 -15.05 -2.10 2.59
C LEU A 47 -14.20 -1.11 1.81
N TRP A 48 -13.26 -0.42 2.47
CA TRP A 48 -12.32 0.47 1.79
C TRP A 48 -11.51 -0.26 0.71
N PHE A 49 -10.98 -1.46 0.98
CA PHE A 49 -10.28 -2.26 -0.03
C PHE A 49 -11.18 -2.58 -1.24
N VAL A 50 -12.42 -2.98 -0.99
CA VAL A 50 -13.40 -3.33 -2.04
C VAL A 50 -13.77 -2.12 -2.88
N ASP A 51 -14.09 -0.99 -2.25
CA ASP A 51 -14.54 0.22 -2.93
C ASP A 51 -13.42 0.82 -3.78
N VAL A 52 -12.21 0.89 -3.23
CA VAL A 52 -11.05 1.34 -4.00
C VAL A 52 -10.75 0.36 -5.13
N GLY A 53 -10.82 -0.95 -4.88
CA GLY A 53 -10.65 -1.99 -5.90
C GLY A 53 -11.65 -1.88 -7.05
N LYS A 54 -12.92 -1.58 -6.77
CA LYS A 54 -13.95 -1.32 -7.80
C LYS A 54 -13.64 -0.06 -8.58
N SER A 55 -13.34 1.05 -7.89
CA SER A 55 -13.02 2.32 -8.56
C SER A 55 -11.81 2.21 -9.50
N CYS A 56 -10.82 1.37 -9.16
CA CYS A 56 -9.67 1.10 -10.03
C CYS A 56 -10.08 0.45 -11.37
N LYS A 57 -11.16 -0.33 -11.41
CA LYS A 57 -11.66 -1.00 -12.63
C LYS A 57 -12.46 -0.07 -13.52
N GLU A 58 -13.06 0.97 -12.94
CA GLU A 58 -13.99 1.88 -13.64
C GLU A 58 -13.29 3.03 -14.37
N TYR A 59 -11.95 3.13 -14.32
CA TYR A 59 -11.06 4.16 -14.88
C TYR A 59 -11.75 5.43 -15.43
N LEU A 60 -11.89 6.45 -14.58
CA LEU A 60 -12.55 7.73 -14.90
C LEU A 60 -11.59 8.85 -15.34
N GLY A 61 -10.38 8.52 -15.80
CA GLY A 61 -9.38 9.48 -16.31
C GLY A 61 -8.49 10.17 -15.26
N THR A 62 -8.92 10.29 -14.01
CA THR A 62 -8.09 10.79 -12.89
C THR A 62 -8.07 9.82 -11.73
N MET A 63 -6.87 9.51 -11.21
CA MET A 63 -6.73 8.69 -10.00
C MET A 63 -7.18 9.48 -8.77
N THR A 64 -8.06 8.88 -7.98
CA THR A 64 -8.42 9.39 -6.65
C THR A 64 -7.28 9.20 -5.66
N GLU A 65 -7.30 9.96 -4.56
CA GLU A 65 -6.30 9.84 -3.50
C GLU A 65 -6.24 8.43 -2.89
N ASN A 66 -7.39 7.77 -2.74
CA ASN A 66 -7.44 6.40 -2.26
C ASN A 66 -6.77 5.41 -3.23
N GLN A 67 -6.94 5.58 -4.54
CA GLN A 67 -6.28 4.75 -5.54
C GLN A 67 -4.75 4.96 -5.52
N VAL A 68 -4.33 6.21 -5.32
CA VAL A 68 -2.92 6.57 -5.14
C VAL A 68 -2.32 5.86 -3.91
N PHE A 69 -2.98 5.95 -2.75
CA PHE A 69 -2.50 5.29 -1.54
C PHE A 69 -2.54 3.76 -1.63
N MET A 70 -3.60 3.19 -2.20
CA MET A 70 -3.67 1.75 -2.49
C MET A 70 -2.49 1.30 -3.34
N ARG A 71 -2.12 2.07 -4.37
CA ARG A 71 -0.98 1.75 -5.23
C ARG A 71 0.34 1.81 -4.45
N MET A 72 0.60 2.87 -3.70
CA MET A 72 1.81 2.99 -2.87
C MET A 72 1.91 1.85 -1.85
N TRP A 73 0.78 1.44 -1.27
CA TRP A 73 0.70 0.35 -0.31
C TRP A 73 0.99 -1.00 -0.97
N MET A 74 0.39 -1.28 -2.12
CA MET A 74 0.65 -2.49 -2.91
C MET A 74 2.12 -2.61 -3.34
N LEU A 75 2.79 -1.49 -3.60
CA LEU A 75 4.23 -1.43 -3.90
C LEU A 75 5.14 -1.59 -2.67
N GLY A 76 4.56 -1.65 -1.47
CA GLY A 76 5.29 -1.77 -0.20
C GLY A 76 6.04 -0.49 0.20
N ASN A 77 5.68 0.66 -0.36
CA ASN A 77 6.29 1.95 -0.03
C ASN A 77 5.64 2.59 1.22
N VAL A 78 4.39 2.24 1.49
CA VAL A 78 3.68 2.58 2.73
C VAL A 78 3.03 1.34 3.33
N ASP A 79 2.84 1.36 4.65
CA ASP A 79 2.06 0.39 5.40
C ASP A 79 0.90 1.11 6.09
N ILE A 80 -0.23 0.42 6.24
CA ILE A 80 -1.34 0.87 7.07
C ILE A 80 -0.93 0.64 8.52
N LYS A 81 -0.86 1.71 9.30
CA LYS A 81 -0.53 1.64 10.73
C LYS A 81 -1.77 1.34 11.57
N GLN A 82 -2.89 1.96 11.22
CA GLN A 82 -4.16 1.86 11.92
C GLN A 82 -5.30 2.33 11.00
N VAL A 83 -6.53 2.15 11.46
CA VAL A 83 -7.76 2.62 10.82
C VAL A 83 -8.35 3.74 11.67
N SER A 84 -8.78 4.84 11.05
CA SER A 84 -9.49 5.92 11.74
C SER A 84 -10.88 5.47 12.20
N GLU A 85 -11.52 6.25 13.08
CA GLU A 85 -12.91 6.00 13.48
C GLU A 85 -13.89 6.04 12.30
N SER A 86 -13.57 6.82 11.27
CA SER A 86 -14.35 6.90 10.03
C SER A 86 -14.02 5.78 9.02
N GLY A 87 -13.24 4.76 9.39
CA GLY A 87 -12.88 3.65 8.52
C GLY A 87 -11.75 3.91 7.52
N ASN A 88 -11.09 5.07 7.58
CA ASN A 88 -10.02 5.41 6.64
C ASN A 88 -8.67 4.86 7.12
N PRO A 89 -7.89 4.19 6.25
CA PRO A 89 -6.55 3.74 6.61
C PRO A 89 -5.59 4.91 6.83
N ILE A 90 -4.79 4.83 7.90
CA ILE A 90 -3.72 5.77 8.20
C ILE A 90 -2.39 5.14 7.81
N PHE A 91 -1.72 5.75 6.84
CA PHE A 91 -0.49 5.24 6.26
C PHE A 91 0.77 5.79 6.92
N ILE A 92 1.81 4.96 6.97
CA ILE A 92 3.17 5.34 7.34
C ILE A 92 4.15 4.85 6.26
N LEU A 93 5.27 5.56 6.07
CA LEU A 93 6.33 5.09 5.18
C LEU A 93 6.96 3.80 5.71
N THR A 94 7.25 2.86 4.83
CA THR A 94 8.09 1.69 5.14
C THR A 94 9.57 2.08 5.14
N LYS A 95 10.49 1.17 5.52
CA LYS A 95 11.94 1.40 5.34
C LYS A 95 12.26 1.72 3.87
N LYS A 96 11.73 0.90 2.94
CA LYS A 96 11.78 1.11 1.48
C LYS A 96 11.22 2.48 1.06
N GLY A 97 10.06 2.86 1.58
CA GLY A 97 9.43 4.15 1.29
C GLY A 97 10.30 5.34 1.71
N VAL A 98 10.87 5.29 2.92
CA VAL A 98 11.79 6.32 3.42
C VAL A 98 13.02 6.45 2.53
N GLU A 99 13.65 5.33 2.16
CA GLU A 99 14.84 5.33 1.29
C GLU A 99 14.55 5.99 -0.07
N ARG A 100 13.36 5.74 -0.65
CA ARG A 100 12.95 6.35 -1.92
C ARG A 100 12.82 7.87 -1.88
N VAL A 101 12.36 8.40 -0.77
CA VAL A 101 12.07 9.84 -0.65
C VAL A 101 13.14 10.62 0.12
N ARG A 102 14.16 9.94 0.65
CA ARG A 102 15.17 10.49 1.56
C ARG A 102 15.81 11.79 1.09
N HIS A 103 16.09 11.88 -0.21
CA HIS A 103 16.73 13.04 -0.84
C HIS A 103 15.80 13.80 -1.78
N SER A 104 14.49 13.49 -1.75
CA SER A 104 13.49 14.17 -2.57
C SER A 104 12.78 15.24 -1.75
N PRO A 105 12.44 16.39 -2.35
CA PRO A 105 11.62 17.38 -1.66
C PRO A 105 10.17 16.87 -1.55
N LYS A 106 9.45 17.27 -0.49
CA LYS A 106 8.18 16.66 -0.06
C LYS A 106 7.10 16.66 -1.15
N GLU A 107 7.06 17.72 -1.96
CA GLU A 107 6.12 17.87 -3.07
C GLU A 107 6.30 16.80 -4.16
N LYS A 108 7.49 16.18 -4.26
CA LYS A 108 7.77 15.09 -5.21
C LYS A 108 7.59 13.68 -4.62
N TRP A 109 7.30 13.56 -3.32
CA TRP A 109 7.23 12.26 -2.64
C TRP A 109 6.16 11.36 -3.22
N ARG A 110 4.96 11.90 -3.47
CA ARG A 110 3.85 11.11 -4.05
C ARG A 110 4.27 10.45 -5.36
N HIS A 111 4.89 11.21 -6.25
CA HIS A 111 5.41 10.68 -7.50
C HIS A 111 6.45 9.57 -7.26
N LYS A 112 7.46 9.81 -6.41
CA LYS A 112 8.51 8.81 -6.10
C LYS A 112 8.00 7.53 -5.44
N LEU A 113 6.92 7.61 -4.66
CA LEU A 113 6.31 6.47 -3.97
C LEU A 113 5.31 5.70 -4.85
N LEU A 114 4.86 6.28 -5.97
CA LEU A 114 3.94 5.63 -6.90
C LEU A 114 4.63 4.76 -7.95
N TRP A 115 5.89 5.06 -8.25
CA TRP A 115 6.64 4.37 -9.29
C TRP A 115 7.62 3.38 -8.69
N ASP A 116 7.61 2.15 -9.21
CA ASP A 116 8.64 1.18 -8.93
C ASP A 116 9.80 1.45 -9.89
N ASN A 117 10.94 1.94 -9.39
CA ASN A 117 12.17 2.11 -10.18
C ASN A 117 12.75 0.79 -10.72
N HIS A 118 12.04 -0.33 -10.64
CA HIS A 118 12.51 -1.61 -11.20
C HIS A 118 12.42 -1.66 -12.74
N GLU A 119 11.91 -0.63 -13.39
CA GLU A 119 12.03 -0.45 -14.85
C GLU A 119 12.49 0.97 -15.20
N VAL A 120 13.77 1.25 -14.98
CA VAL A 120 14.56 2.10 -15.89
C VAL A 120 15.94 1.48 -16.09
N SER A 121 15.98 0.22 -16.51
CA SER A 121 17.06 -0.28 -17.35
C SER A 121 16.59 -0.18 -18.80
N ARG A 122 16.44 1.05 -19.29
CA ARG A 122 16.20 1.35 -20.71
C ARG A 122 17.47 1.88 -21.40
N ASP A 123 18.64 1.56 -20.86
CA ASP A 123 19.93 2.08 -21.33
C ASP A 123 21.03 1.01 -21.55
N GLU A 124 20.71 -0.26 -21.77
CA GLU A 124 21.75 -1.25 -22.17
C GLU A 124 21.49 -2.11 -23.42
N GLU A 125 20.37 -1.96 -24.13
CA GLU A 125 20.22 -2.63 -25.44
C GLU A 125 19.53 -1.73 -26.46
N CYS A 126 20.35 -1.08 -27.29
CA CYS A 126 20.26 -1.06 -28.76
C CYS A 126 21.05 0.15 -29.31
N VAL A 127 22.38 0.03 -29.33
CA VAL A 127 23.16 0.64 -30.42
C VAL A 127 23.54 -0.53 -31.31
N ILE A 128 22.68 -0.81 -32.29
CA ILE A 128 23.11 -1.55 -33.47
C ILE A 128 24.07 -0.64 -34.24
N SER A 129 25.12 -1.28 -34.72
CA SER A 129 26.24 -0.81 -35.53
C SER A 129 25.89 0.23 -36.59
#